data_AF-A0A2H3SFI2-F1
#
_entry.id   AF-A0A2H3SFI2-F1
#
_cell.length_a   1.000
_cell.length_b   1.000
_cell.length_c   1.000
_cell.angle_alpha   90.00
_cell.angle_beta   90.00
_cell.angle_gamma   90.00
#
_symmetry.space_group_name_H-M   'P 1'
#
loop_
_entity.id
_entity.type
_entity.pdbx_description
1 polymer ?
#
loop_
_entity_poly.entity_id
_entity_poly.type
_entity_poly.pdbx_seq_one_letter_code
_entity_poly.pdbx_strand_id
1 'polypeptide(L)'
;MTTSNNGPSAATNGDAIPKIGPHPGTISSSNQYTSELKLRRMLKDHGCDPARQDNYRLQGVQLIENVREYLQLPVRTFDTACTYFHKFRLNFRDVEYNYQDAALASLFVACKVEDTIKKSKEILAAAYNVKNPEKSVTPDDKMFENPGKIIICLERLILETIGFDFRTRYPQKLLVKVVRDIFGKEDGKPFFETAYAMCIDIYKTFVPIKRTTFSMVMAVVELTALMTEQHVDRVQEYAKTKRQYHWGSVMETMLDILDLYVQHGKSTKVGAQFDQNKIIDIKIRLNNDLDKAFEPRYLYYCSRCEAEDPQPSTPASATSPATSTSWPGDGKRTVKGPEGTLRFVFEPEAALREREITEGFFKEEFEEYEVEVEEPVPPPPREDRGGYHGHRERGNHRRGGPYGGYRGDRHYRGRGRHY
;
A
#
# COMPACT_ATOMS: atom_id res chain seq x y z
N MET A 1 -67.02 7.46 19.67
CA MET A 1 -66.63 8.78 19.16
C MET A 1 -65.64 9.39 20.13
N THR A 2 -64.36 9.25 19.83
CA THR A 2 -63.26 10.00 20.45
C THR A 2 -62.23 10.17 19.35
N THR A 3 -62.21 11.37 18.79
CA THR A 3 -61.50 11.78 17.59
C THR A 3 -60.02 11.98 17.88
N SER A 4 -59.20 11.34 17.06
CA SER A 4 -57.76 11.53 16.92
C SER A 4 -57.43 12.97 16.54
N ASN A 5 -56.50 13.61 17.27
CA ASN A 5 -55.94 14.90 16.91
C ASN A 5 -54.47 14.68 16.49
N ASN A 6 -54.26 14.41 15.20
CA ASN A 6 -52.94 14.41 14.58
C ASN A 6 -52.54 15.86 14.32
N GLY A 7 -51.65 16.41 15.16
CA GLY A 7 -50.91 17.62 14.81
C GLY A 7 -49.83 17.28 13.77
N PRO A 8 -49.59 18.12 12.75
CA PRO A 8 -48.51 17.88 11.81
C PRO A 8 -47.18 18.19 12.51
N SER A 9 -46.40 17.14 12.79
CA SER A 9 -44.98 17.27 13.09
C SER A 9 -44.27 17.84 11.86
N ALA A 10 -43.75 19.06 12.00
CA ALA A 10 -42.92 19.72 10.99
C ALA A 10 -41.61 18.92 10.81
N ALA A 11 -41.59 18.04 9.81
CA ALA A 11 -40.36 17.50 9.26
C ALA A 11 -39.85 18.50 8.21
N THR A 12 -38.95 19.40 8.60
CA THR A 12 -38.09 20.08 7.64
C THR A 12 -36.94 19.14 7.28
N ASN A 13 -37.24 18.11 6.50
CA ASN A 13 -36.24 17.50 5.64
C ASN A 13 -36.19 18.40 4.41
N GLY A 14 -35.08 19.11 4.22
CA GLY A 14 -34.79 19.73 2.93
C GLY A 14 -34.83 18.62 1.89
N ASP A 15 -35.72 18.75 0.91
CA ASP A 15 -35.79 17.89 -0.26
C ASP A 15 -34.47 18.01 -1.03
N ALA A 16 -33.48 17.21 -0.64
CA ALA A 16 -32.31 16.96 -1.47
C ALA A 16 -32.81 16.20 -2.70
N ILE A 17 -32.82 16.89 -3.85
CA ILE A 17 -33.09 16.29 -5.15
C ILE A 17 -32.27 14.98 -5.23
N PRO A 18 -32.89 13.81 -5.51
CA PRO A 18 -32.14 12.58 -5.63
C PRO A 18 -31.08 12.78 -6.72
N LYS A 19 -29.78 12.66 -6.36
CA LYS A 19 -28.68 12.83 -7.30
C LYS A 19 -28.83 11.78 -8.41
N ILE A 20 -29.30 12.19 -9.58
CA ILE A 20 -29.46 11.34 -10.76
C ILE A 20 -28.08 11.19 -11.40
N GLY A 21 -27.45 10.04 -11.25
CA GLY A 21 -26.14 9.75 -11.82
C GLY A 21 -25.63 8.37 -11.39
N PRO A 22 -24.58 7.84 -12.05
CA PRO A 22 -23.94 6.61 -11.61
C PRO A 22 -23.42 6.76 -10.17
N HIS A 23 -23.58 5.73 -9.34
CA HIS A 23 -23.11 5.76 -7.96
C HIS A 23 -21.62 6.15 -7.93
N PRO A 24 -21.17 7.07 -7.05
CA PRO A 24 -19.81 7.61 -7.02
C PRO A 24 -18.79 6.62 -6.42
N GLY A 25 -19.01 5.32 -6.62
CA GLY A 25 -18.19 4.25 -6.06
C GLY A 25 -16.70 4.47 -6.31
N THR A 26 -15.86 3.91 -5.44
CA THR A 26 -14.41 4.07 -5.58
C THR A 26 -13.90 3.21 -6.73
N ILE A 27 -13.23 3.84 -7.70
CA ILE A 27 -12.55 3.15 -8.80
C ILE A 27 -11.10 2.93 -8.38
N SER A 28 -10.67 1.66 -8.35
CA SER A 28 -9.29 1.28 -8.12
C SER A 28 -8.69 0.73 -9.41
N SER A 29 -7.53 1.24 -9.81
CA SER A 29 -6.75 0.68 -10.91
C SER A 29 -5.63 -0.21 -10.36
N SER A 30 -5.50 -1.41 -10.94
CA SER A 30 -4.48 -2.37 -10.53
C SER A 30 -3.08 -1.85 -10.88
N ASN A 31 -2.28 -1.58 -9.84
CA ASN A 31 -0.85 -1.31 -9.99
C ASN A 31 -0.06 -2.59 -9.71
N GLN A 32 0.54 -3.16 -10.76
CA GLN A 32 1.37 -4.36 -10.61
C GLN A 32 2.69 -4.07 -9.91
N TYR A 33 3.26 -2.89 -10.18
CA TYR A 33 4.55 -2.47 -9.64
C TYR A 33 4.41 -1.30 -8.68
N THR A 34 5.23 -1.32 -7.62
CA THR A 34 5.31 -0.29 -6.59
C THR A 34 6.77 0.12 -6.44
N SER A 35 7.05 1.43 -6.41
CA SER A 35 8.40 1.94 -6.17
C SER A 35 8.83 1.71 -4.71
N GLU A 36 10.14 1.63 -4.46
CA GLU A 36 10.68 1.48 -3.10
C GLU A 36 10.16 2.57 -2.16
N LEU A 37 10.14 3.84 -2.61
CA LEU A 37 9.67 4.96 -1.80
C LEU A 37 8.22 4.77 -1.36
N LYS A 38 7.34 4.30 -2.26
CA LYS A 38 5.94 4.04 -1.94
C LYS A 38 5.81 2.84 -0.98
N LEU A 39 6.61 1.79 -1.14
CA LEU A 39 6.63 0.65 -0.21
C LEU A 39 6.99 1.08 1.20
N ARG A 40 8.07 1.87 1.34
CA ARG A 40 8.52 2.41 2.63
C ARG A 40 7.47 3.27 3.30
N ARG A 41 6.80 4.14 2.53
CA ARG A 41 5.70 4.97 3.03
C ARG A 41 4.54 4.12 3.53
N MET A 42 4.08 3.13 2.76
CA MET A 42 3.01 2.21 3.18
C MET A 42 3.36 1.51 4.50
N LEU A 43 4.57 0.96 4.60
CA LEU A 43 5.03 0.30 5.83
C LEU A 43 5.08 1.25 7.04
N LYS A 44 5.53 2.50 6.83
CA LYS A 44 5.57 3.55 7.85
C LYS A 44 4.16 3.95 8.32
N ASP A 45 3.24 4.18 7.38
CA ASP A 45 1.86 4.62 7.66
C ASP A 45 1.07 3.58 8.47
N HIS A 46 1.39 2.30 8.30
CA HIS A 46 0.81 1.22 9.09
C HIS A 46 1.37 1.12 10.53
N GLY A 47 2.39 1.93 10.86
CA GLY A 47 3.00 2.02 12.20
C GLY A 47 3.69 0.74 12.63
N CYS A 48 4.25 -0.01 11.67
CA CYS A 48 4.84 -1.31 11.92
C CYS A 48 6.35 -1.20 12.15
N ASP A 49 6.88 -1.97 13.10
CA ASP A 49 8.32 -2.10 13.29
C ASP A 49 8.96 -2.76 12.04
N PRO A 50 9.94 -2.11 11.38
CA PRO A 50 10.53 -2.63 10.15
C PRO A 50 11.16 -4.02 10.31
N ALA A 51 11.88 -4.25 11.41
CA ALA A 51 12.55 -5.53 11.66
C ALA A 51 11.55 -6.67 11.87
N ARG A 52 10.43 -6.39 12.56
CA ARG A 52 9.34 -7.35 12.71
C ARG A 52 8.67 -7.66 11.37
N GLN A 53 8.44 -6.66 10.53
CA GLN A 53 7.85 -6.85 9.20
C GLN A 53 8.73 -7.72 8.32
N ASP A 54 10.04 -7.49 8.32
CA ASP A 54 10.99 -8.31 7.58
C ASP A 54 10.93 -9.77 8.05
N ASN A 55 10.93 -10.01 9.37
CA ASN A 55 10.81 -11.36 9.92
C ASN A 55 9.50 -12.05 9.51
N TYR A 56 8.36 -11.36 9.59
CA TYR A 56 7.08 -11.92 9.15
C TYR A 56 7.02 -12.17 7.65
N ARG A 57 7.62 -11.31 6.83
CA ARG A 57 7.74 -11.53 5.39
C ARG A 57 8.54 -12.79 5.10
N LEU A 58 9.71 -12.93 5.72
CA LEU A 58 10.58 -14.10 5.55
C LEU A 58 9.90 -15.39 5.99
N GLN A 59 9.28 -15.39 7.18
CA GLN A 59 8.57 -16.56 7.72
C GLN A 59 7.33 -16.90 6.89
N GLY A 60 6.58 -15.91 6.42
CA GLY A 60 5.42 -16.12 5.56
C GLY A 60 5.80 -16.73 4.21
N VAL A 61 6.82 -16.19 3.53
CA VAL A 61 7.33 -16.77 2.27
C VAL A 61 7.89 -18.18 2.49
N GLN A 62 8.60 -18.42 3.60
CA GLN A 62 9.09 -19.75 3.93
C GLN A 62 7.95 -20.74 4.23
N LEU A 63 6.88 -20.29 4.89
CA LEU A 63 5.69 -21.11 5.13
C LEU A 63 5.03 -21.51 3.81
N ILE A 64 4.87 -20.56 2.87
CA ILE A 64 4.33 -20.84 1.53
C ILE A 64 5.22 -21.88 0.83
N GLU A 65 6.53 -21.68 0.79
CA GLU A 65 7.51 -22.60 0.19
C GLU A 65 7.36 -24.03 0.75
N ASN A 66 7.34 -24.18 2.08
CA ASN A 66 7.27 -25.48 2.73
C ASN A 66 5.94 -26.20 2.46
N VAL A 67 4.83 -25.48 2.54
CA VAL A 67 3.49 -26.05 2.30
C VAL A 67 3.33 -26.44 0.84
N ARG A 68 3.87 -25.64 -0.09
CA ARG A 68 3.88 -26.00 -1.51
C ARG A 68 4.63 -27.31 -1.76
N GLU A 69 5.79 -27.50 -1.12
CA GLU A 69 6.63 -28.69 -1.33
C GLU A 69 5.91 -29.93 -0.80
N TYR A 70 5.32 -29.81 0.40
CA TYR A 70 4.52 -30.87 1.00
C TYR A 70 3.31 -31.25 0.14
N LEU A 71 2.62 -30.27 -0.44
CA LEU A 71 1.48 -30.47 -1.34
C LEU A 71 1.86 -30.73 -2.80
N GLN A 72 3.16 -30.77 -3.13
CA GLN A 72 3.69 -30.95 -4.48
C GLN A 72 3.15 -29.94 -5.50
N LEU A 73 2.95 -28.69 -5.06
CA LEU A 73 2.48 -27.60 -5.92
C LEU A 73 3.64 -27.08 -6.79
N PRO A 74 3.38 -26.68 -8.05
CA PRO A 74 4.42 -26.13 -8.92
C PRO A 74 4.91 -24.77 -8.41
N VAL A 75 6.15 -24.39 -8.79
CA VAL A 75 6.75 -23.09 -8.44
C VAL A 75 5.89 -21.92 -8.90
N ARG A 76 5.15 -22.08 -10.01
CA ARG A 76 4.20 -21.06 -10.48
C ARG A 76 3.17 -20.67 -9.41
N THR A 77 2.64 -21.65 -8.66
CA THR A 77 1.69 -21.40 -7.56
C THR A 77 2.36 -20.65 -6.41
N PHE A 78 3.64 -20.92 -6.13
CA PHE A 78 4.41 -20.17 -5.15
C PHE A 78 4.65 -18.72 -5.54
N ASP A 79 5.03 -18.47 -6.79
CA ASP A 79 5.26 -17.11 -7.27
C ASP A 79 4.01 -16.25 -7.07
N THR A 80 2.85 -16.78 -7.46
CA THR A 80 1.55 -16.12 -7.29
C THR A 80 1.19 -15.94 -5.81
N ALA A 81 1.36 -16.96 -4.99
CA ALA A 81 1.10 -16.88 -3.56
C ALA A 81 1.98 -15.82 -2.86
N CYS A 82 3.27 -15.76 -3.18
CA CYS A 82 4.18 -14.77 -2.60
C CYS A 82 3.86 -13.35 -3.06
N THR A 83 3.52 -13.14 -4.34
CA THR A 83 3.08 -11.83 -4.82
C THR A 83 1.81 -11.36 -4.10
N TYR A 84 0.84 -12.25 -3.90
CA TYR A 84 -0.40 -11.94 -3.18
C TYR A 84 -0.13 -11.65 -1.70
N PHE A 85 0.71 -12.46 -1.06
CA PHE A 85 1.11 -12.26 0.32
C PHE A 85 1.80 -10.91 0.53
N HIS A 86 2.75 -10.54 -0.34
CA HIS A 86 3.42 -9.23 -0.26
C HIS A 86 2.44 -8.07 -0.39
N LYS A 87 1.53 -8.12 -1.38
CA LYS A 87 0.51 -7.08 -1.58
C LYS A 87 -0.44 -7.00 -0.37
N PHE A 88 -0.89 -8.14 0.15
CA PHE A 88 -1.74 -8.19 1.35
C PHE A 88 -1.06 -7.52 2.55
N ARG A 89 0.19 -7.90 2.83
CA ARG A 89 0.93 -7.40 3.99
C ARG A 89 1.29 -5.92 3.92
N LEU A 90 1.31 -5.34 2.71
CA LEU A 90 1.50 -3.90 2.52
C LEU A 90 0.22 -3.09 2.74
N ASN A 91 -0.97 -3.71 2.63
CA ASN A 91 -2.25 -3.02 2.69
C ASN A 91 -2.94 -3.11 4.06
N PHE A 92 -2.55 -4.08 4.90
CA PHE A 92 -3.15 -4.32 6.21
C PHE A 92 -2.13 -4.29 7.34
N ARG A 93 -2.55 -3.86 8.53
CA ARG A 93 -1.67 -3.78 9.70
C ARG A 93 -1.42 -5.15 10.32
N ASP A 94 -0.29 -5.29 11.00
CA ASP A 94 0.13 -6.54 11.67
C ASP A 94 -0.80 -7.02 12.74
N VAL A 95 -1.43 -6.07 13.43
CA VAL A 95 -2.33 -6.35 14.54
C VAL A 95 -3.69 -6.86 14.06
N GLU A 96 -4.01 -6.65 12.77
CA GLU A 96 -5.30 -7.02 12.19
C GLU A 96 -5.31 -8.47 11.71
N TYR A 97 -4.22 -8.92 11.08
CA TYR A 97 -4.14 -10.26 10.48
C TYR A 97 -2.81 -10.95 10.73
N ASN A 98 -2.87 -12.17 11.23
CA ASN A 98 -1.72 -13.03 11.43
C ASN A 98 -1.02 -13.33 10.09
N TYR A 99 0.31 -13.22 10.05
CA TYR A 99 1.11 -13.49 8.85
C TYR A 99 0.94 -14.93 8.36
N GLN A 100 0.72 -15.90 9.27
CA GLN A 100 0.52 -17.30 8.89
C GLN A 100 -0.80 -17.48 8.13
N ASP A 101 -1.89 -16.91 8.65
CA ASP A 101 -3.21 -16.98 8.01
C ASP A 101 -3.18 -16.25 6.67
N ALA A 102 -2.54 -15.07 6.61
CA ALA A 102 -2.36 -14.32 5.36
C ALA A 102 -1.55 -15.11 4.31
N ALA A 103 -0.47 -15.79 4.72
CA ALA A 103 0.37 -16.60 3.84
C ALA A 103 -0.40 -17.82 3.29
N LEU A 104 -1.08 -18.57 4.17
CA LEU A 104 -1.86 -19.75 3.78
C LEU A 104 -3.09 -19.37 2.94
N ALA A 105 -3.74 -18.24 3.24
CA ALA A 105 -4.83 -17.72 2.42
C ALA A 105 -4.33 -17.26 1.04
N SER A 106 -3.15 -16.63 0.97
CA SER A 106 -2.52 -16.27 -0.31
C SER A 106 -2.21 -17.50 -1.16
N LEU A 107 -1.73 -18.59 -0.53
CA LEU A 107 -1.53 -19.87 -1.21
C LEU A 107 -2.86 -20.50 -1.66
N PHE A 108 -3.91 -20.42 -0.83
CA PHE A 108 -5.24 -20.91 -1.18
C PHE A 108 -5.82 -20.21 -2.42
N VAL A 109 -5.73 -18.88 -2.47
CA VAL A 109 -6.17 -18.10 -3.65
C VAL A 109 -5.30 -18.43 -4.86
N ALA A 110 -3.98 -18.51 -4.70
CA ALA A 110 -3.06 -18.88 -5.78
C ALA A 110 -3.36 -20.27 -6.36
N CYS A 111 -3.73 -21.26 -5.54
CA CYS A 111 -4.12 -22.59 -6.01
C CYS A 111 -5.32 -22.55 -6.96
N LYS A 112 -6.28 -21.64 -6.73
CA LYS A 112 -7.44 -21.46 -7.62
C LYS A 112 -7.05 -20.76 -8.92
N VAL A 113 -6.21 -19.74 -8.85
CA VAL A 113 -5.75 -18.97 -10.03
C VAL A 113 -4.88 -19.81 -10.96
N GLU A 114 -4.09 -20.73 -10.40
CA GLU A 114 -3.11 -21.54 -11.13
C GLU A 114 -3.58 -22.96 -11.46
N ASP A 115 -4.88 -23.24 -11.38
CA ASP A 115 -5.48 -24.56 -11.65
C ASP A 115 -4.86 -25.71 -10.83
N THR A 116 -4.44 -25.42 -9.59
CA THR A 116 -3.82 -26.36 -8.64
C THR A 116 -4.68 -26.54 -7.39
N ILE A 117 -6.00 -26.50 -7.58
CA ILE A 117 -7.04 -26.37 -6.54
C ILE A 117 -6.79 -27.29 -5.34
N LYS A 118 -6.89 -26.70 -4.15
CA LYS A 118 -6.84 -27.36 -2.83
C LYS A 118 -7.94 -26.81 -1.94
N LYS A 119 -8.45 -27.63 -1.02
CA LYS A 119 -9.38 -27.14 0.01
C LYS A 119 -8.61 -26.38 1.10
N SER A 120 -9.24 -25.41 1.76
CA SER A 120 -8.58 -24.64 2.84
C SER A 120 -8.05 -25.54 3.96
N LYS A 121 -8.81 -26.57 4.34
CA LYS A 121 -8.37 -27.57 5.34
C LYS A 121 -7.18 -28.42 4.88
N GLU A 122 -7.03 -28.71 3.59
CA GLU A 122 -5.87 -29.45 3.07
C GLU A 122 -4.59 -28.63 3.20
N ILE A 123 -4.67 -27.33 2.93
CA ILE A 123 -3.56 -26.38 3.10
C ILE A 123 -3.17 -26.27 4.58
N LEU A 124 -4.15 -26.19 5.47
CA LEU A 124 -3.93 -26.12 6.92
C LEU A 124 -3.32 -27.42 7.48
N ALA A 125 -3.83 -28.58 7.06
CA ALA A 125 -3.29 -29.87 7.44
C ALA A 125 -1.84 -30.02 6.94
N ALA A 126 -1.55 -29.61 5.71
CA ALA A 126 -0.17 -29.59 5.20
C ALA A 126 0.75 -28.69 6.04
N ALA A 127 0.32 -27.46 6.35
CA ALA A 127 1.09 -26.56 7.22
C ALA A 127 1.35 -27.16 8.61
N TYR A 128 0.35 -27.84 9.19
CA TYR A 128 0.49 -28.53 10.46
C TYR A 128 1.47 -29.71 10.37
N ASN A 129 1.35 -30.55 9.34
CA ASN A 129 2.14 -31.77 9.17
C ASN A 129 3.61 -31.46 8.84
N VAL A 130 3.88 -30.38 8.09
CA VAL A 130 5.23 -29.85 7.88
C VAL A 130 5.91 -29.52 9.22
N LYS A 131 5.17 -28.94 10.17
CA LYS A 131 5.69 -28.56 11.49
C LYS A 131 5.75 -29.74 12.46
N ASN A 132 4.88 -30.74 12.29
CA ASN A 132 4.72 -31.88 13.21
C ASN A 132 4.79 -33.22 12.44
N PRO A 133 5.96 -33.60 11.88
CA PRO A 133 6.08 -34.80 11.05
C PRO A 133 5.78 -36.11 11.82
N GLU A 134 6.02 -36.13 13.14
CA GLU A 134 5.77 -37.30 13.98
C GLU A 134 4.28 -37.51 14.33
N LYS A 135 3.45 -36.48 14.15
CA LYS A 135 2.02 -36.48 14.51
C LYS A 135 1.20 -35.93 13.35
N SER A 136 1.29 -36.59 12.20
CA SER A 136 0.53 -36.20 11.01
C SER A 136 -0.97 -36.31 11.26
N VAL A 137 -1.72 -35.30 10.80
CA VAL A 137 -3.17 -35.19 10.93
C VAL A 137 -3.79 -35.07 9.53
N THR A 138 -4.98 -35.65 9.37
CA THR A 138 -5.76 -35.57 8.13
C THR A 138 -6.56 -34.26 8.03
N PRO A 139 -6.87 -33.76 6.82
CA PRO A 139 -7.67 -32.55 6.63
C PRO A 139 -9.07 -32.56 7.28
N ASP A 140 -9.63 -33.74 7.56
CA ASP A 140 -10.96 -33.91 8.17
C ASP A 140 -10.99 -33.65 9.68
N ASP A 141 -9.83 -33.42 10.31
CA ASP A 141 -9.76 -33.12 11.73
C ASP A 141 -10.51 -31.82 12.08
N LYS A 142 -11.30 -31.86 13.15
CA LYS A 142 -12.10 -30.74 13.63
C LYS A 142 -11.26 -29.51 13.97
N MET A 143 -9.97 -29.69 14.31
CA MET A 143 -9.07 -28.57 14.59
C MET A 143 -8.93 -27.58 13.41
N PHE A 144 -9.18 -28.03 12.17
CA PHE A 144 -9.08 -27.21 10.97
C PHE A 144 -10.39 -26.55 10.55
N GLU A 145 -11.51 -26.77 11.25
CA GLU A 145 -12.80 -26.17 10.89
C GLU A 145 -12.80 -24.65 10.98
N ASN A 146 -12.41 -24.09 12.13
CA ASN A 146 -12.44 -22.65 12.33
C ASN A 146 -11.31 -21.93 11.56
N PRO A 147 -10.05 -22.42 11.59
CA PRO A 147 -9.00 -21.85 10.74
C PRO A 147 -9.36 -21.94 9.24
N GLY A 148 -10.02 -23.01 8.82
CA GLY A 148 -10.48 -23.19 7.44
C GLY A 148 -11.48 -22.12 7.00
N LYS A 149 -12.36 -21.65 7.91
CA LYS A 149 -13.26 -20.52 7.66
C LYS A 149 -12.51 -19.20 7.57
N ILE A 150 -11.50 -18.97 8.42
CA ILE A 150 -10.67 -17.76 8.38
C ILE A 150 -9.96 -17.62 7.03
N ILE A 151 -9.37 -18.71 6.52
CA ILE A 151 -8.74 -18.75 5.19
C ILE A 151 -9.72 -18.31 4.08
N ILE A 152 -10.98 -18.79 4.15
CA ILE A 152 -12.02 -18.43 3.18
C ILE A 152 -12.46 -16.97 3.33
N CYS A 153 -12.53 -16.44 4.55
CA CYS A 153 -12.82 -15.02 4.76
C CYS A 153 -11.69 -14.12 4.22
N LEU A 154 -10.43 -14.52 4.40
CA LEU A 154 -9.26 -13.79 3.91
C LEU A 154 -9.15 -13.79 2.39
N GLU A 155 -9.67 -14.81 1.70
CA GLU A 155 -9.68 -14.87 0.23
C GLU A 155 -10.29 -13.60 -0.37
N ARG A 156 -11.43 -13.13 0.14
CA ARG A 156 -12.07 -11.91 -0.37
C ARG A 156 -11.17 -10.69 -0.24
N LEU A 157 -10.53 -10.52 0.92
CA LEU A 157 -9.62 -9.39 1.17
C LEU A 157 -8.38 -9.45 0.27
N ILE A 158 -7.86 -10.64 0.00
CA ILE A 158 -6.75 -10.83 -0.95
C ILE A 158 -7.18 -10.44 -2.36
N LEU A 159 -8.34 -10.89 -2.83
CA LEU A 159 -8.88 -10.55 -4.16
C LEU A 159 -9.06 -9.04 -4.33
N GLU A 160 -9.63 -8.37 -3.32
CA GLU A 160 -9.78 -6.91 -3.31
C GLU A 160 -8.41 -6.20 -3.29
N THR A 161 -7.42 -6.74 -2.57
CA THR A 161 -6.07 -6.15 -2.46
C THR A 161 -5.26 -6.25 -3.74
N ILE A 162 -5.37 -7.37 -4.46
CA ILE A 162 -4.73 -7.52 -5.78
C ILE A 162 -5.52 -6.80 -6.89
N GLY A 163 -6.68 -6.23 -6.54
CA GLY A 163 -7.57 -5.54 -7.47
C GLY A 163 -8.15 -6.45 -8.54
N PHE A 164 -8.38 -7.72 -8.20
CA PHE A 164 -8.79 -8.78 -9.13
C PHE A 164 -7.85 -8.93 -10.34
N ASP A 165 -6.60 -8.44 -10.25
CA ASP A 165 -5.59 -8.61 -11.28
C ASP A 165 -4.81 -9.91 -11.08
N PHE A 166 -5.21 -10.95 -11.80
CA PHE A 166 -4.61 -12.28 -11.71
C PHE A 166 -3.30 -12.42 -12.50
N ARG A 167 -2.81 -11.35 -13.14
CA ARG A 167 -1.62 -11.41 -14.01
C ARG A 167 -0.34 -11.43 -13.16
N THR A 168 0.06 -12.61 -12.68
CA THR A 168 1.39 -12.82 -12.08
C THR A 168 2.48 -12.94 -13.14
N ARG A 169 3.75 -12.81 -12.74
CA ARG A 169 4.93 -12.99 -13.60
C ARG A 169 5.83 -14.08 -13.03
N TYR A 170 6.41 -14.88 -13.93
CA TYR A 170 7.19 -16.08 -13.57
C TYR A 170 8.59 -15.99 -14.21
N PRO A 171 9.62 -15.50 -13.48
CA PRO A 171 10.97 -15.30 -14.00
C PRO A 171 11.67 -16.59 -14.44
N GLN A 172 11.32 -17.73 -13.86
CA GLN A 172 11.98 -19.02 -14.05
C GLN A 172 11.98 -19.47 -15.51
N LYS A 173 10.87 -19.29 -16.23
CA LYS A 173 10.78 -19.67 -17.65
C LYS A 173 11.74 -18.86 -18.51
N LEU A 174 11.90 -17.57 -18.20
CA LEU A 174 12.82 -16.69 -18.91
C LEU A 174 14.27 -16.97 -18.49
N LEU A 175 14.52 -17.27 -17.21
CA LEU A 175 15.83 -17.66 -16.70
C LEU A 175 16.40 -18.84 -17.49
N VAL A 176 15.61 -19.91 -17.69
CA VAL A 176 16.03 -21.08 -18.50
C VAL A 176 16.46 -20.65 -19.90
N LYS A 177 15.71 -19.74 -20.54
CA LYS A 177 16.03 -19.27 -21.90
C LYS A 177 17.31 -18.46 -21.93
N VAL A 178 17.47 -17.51 -21.00
CA VAL A 178 18.65 -16.65 -20.92
C VAL A 178 19.90 -17.47 -20.66
N VAL A 179 19.88 -18.36 -19.67
CA VAL A 179 21.03 -19.21 -19.32
C VAL A 179 21.42 -20.11 -20.50
N ARG A 180 20.45 -20.70 -21.21
CA ARG A 180 20.71 -21.49 -22.41
C ARG A 180 21.25 -20.67 -23.59
N ASP A 181 20.81 -19.42 -23.75
CA ASP A 181 21.29 -18.54 -24.81
C ASP A 181 22.76 -18.14 -24.56
N ILE A 182 23.12 -17.86 -23.31
CA ILE A 182 24.48 -17.46 -22.94
C ILE A 182 25.44 -18.65 -22.99
N PHE A 183 25.08 -19.79 -22.40
CA PHE A 183 26.02 -20.89 -22.13
C PHE A 183 25.78 -22.15 -22.96
N GLY A 184 24.63 -22.30 -23.61
CA GLY A 184 24.20 -23.59 -24.16
C GLY A 184 23.54 -24.48 -23.10
N LYS A 185 23.16 -25.70 -23.51
CA LYS A 185 22.34 -26.59 -22.68
C LYS A 185 23.12 -27.31 -21.57
N GLU A 186 24.27 -27.89 -21.90
CA GLU A 186 25.04 -28.73 -20.97
C GLU A 186 25.89 -27.86 -20.04
N ASP A 187 26.68 -26.93 -20.60
CA ASP A 187 27.57 -26.04 -19.82
C ASP A 187 26.80 -25.09 -18.89
N GLY A 188 25.56 -24.73 -19.26
CA GLY A 188 24.71 -23.84 -18.47
C GLY A 188 24.06 -24.50 -17.26
N LYS A 189 24.10 -25.83 -17.11
CA LYS A 189 23.40 -26.56 -16.05
C LYS A 189 23.86 -26.20 -14.62
N PRO A 190 25.16 -26.25 -14.27
CA PRO A 190 25.60 -25.89 -12.91
C PRO A 190 25.30 -24.43 -12.58
N PHE A 191 25.49 -23.53 -13.56
CA PHE A 191 25.14 -22.12 -13.42
C PHE A 191 23.62 -21.94 -13.16
N PHE A 192 22.80 -22.69 -13.91
CA PHE A 192 21.35 -22.65 -13.78
C PHE A 192 20.88 -23.07 -12.39
N GLU A 193 21.48 -24.08 -11.77
CA GLU A 193 21.07 -24.58 -10.45
C GLU A 193 21.20 -23.50 -9.36
N THR A 194 22.34 -22.80 -9.33
CA THR A 194 22.54 -21.65 -8.41
C THR A 194 21.62 -20.48 -8.76
N ALA A 195 21.52 -20.13 -10.05
CA ALA A 195 20.67 -19.04 -10.51
C ALA A 195 19.18 -19.31 -10.20
N TYR A 196 18.72 -20.55 -10.35
CA TYR A 196 17.35 -20.93 -10.05
C TYR A 196 17.06 -20.83 -8.56
N ALA A 197 17.97 -21.29 -7.70
CA ALA A 197 17.83 -21.13 -6.25
C ALA A 197 17.77 -19.65 -5.85
N MET A 198 18.61 -18.80 -6.44
CA MET A 198 18.59 -17.35 -6.23
C MET A 198 17.27 -16.72 -6.72
N CYS A 199 16.75 -17.23 -7.84
CA CYS A 199 15.45 -16.83 -8.38
C CYS A 199 14.26 -17.21 -7.49
N ILE A 200 14.40 -18.19 -6.59
CA ILE A 200 13.41 -18.47 -5.53
C ILE A 200 13.62 -17.53 -4.35
N ASP A 201 14.87 -17.33 -3.91
CA ASP A 201 15.19 -16.43 -2.79
C ASP A 201 14.73 -14.99 -3.04
N ILE A 202 14.70 -14.53 -4.29
CA ILE A 202 14.21 -13.19 -4.65
C ILE A 202 12.80 -12.91 -4.13
N TYR A 203 11.94 -13.93 -3.99
CA TYR A 203 10.57 -13.80 -3.47
C TYR A 203 10.52 -13.52 -1.96
N LYS A 204 11.65 -13.59 -1.25
CA LYS A 204 11.78 -13.13 0.15
C LYS A 204 11.97 -11.62 0.27
N THR A 205 12.17 -10.94 -0.86
CA THR A 205 12.24 -9.47 -0.99
C THR A 205 10.94 -8.94 -1.61
N PHE A 206 10.83 -7.60 -1.75
CA PHE A 206 9.74 -6.97 -2.50
C PHE A 206 10.00 -6.89 -4.01
N VAL A 207 11.12 -7.41 -4.53
CA VAL A 207 11.43 -7.36 -5.96
C VAL A 207 10.30 -7.86 -6.87
N PRO A 208 9.55 -8.95 -6.56
CA PRO A 208 8.45 -9.42 -7.42
C PRO A 208 7.34 -8.40 -7.65
N ILE A 209 7.21 -7.40 -6.78
CA ILE A 209 6.26 -6.28 -6.91
C ILE A 209 6.94 -4.95 -7.24
N LYS A 210 8.26 -4.93 -7.45
CA LYS A 210 9.03 -3.73 -7.84
C LYS A 210 9.50 -3.80 -9.31
N ARG A 211 9.66 -5.00 -9.87
CA ARG A 211 10.45 -5.21 -11.09
C ARG A 211 9.82 -6.13 -12.12
N THR A 212 10.18 -5.89 -13.37
CA THR A 212 9.77 -6.72 -14.50
C THR A 212 10.50 -8.06 -14.49
N THR A 213 9.91 -9.05 -15.15
CA THR A 213 10.50 -10.39 -15.31
C THR A 213 11.90 -10.35 -15.89
N PHE A 214 12.14 -9.48 -16.88
CA PHE A 214 13.45 -9.37 -17.53
C PHE A 214 14.51 -8.81 -16.57
N SER A 215 14.20 -7.74 -15.83
CA SER A 215 15.13 -7.17 -14.85
C SER A 215 15.46 -8.14 -13.72
N MET A 216 14.47 -8.91 -13.24
CA MET A 216 14.68 -9.96 -12.23
C MET A 216 15.65 -11.03 -12.74
N VAL A 217 15.42 -11.54 -13.95
CA VAL A 217 16.27 -12.59 -14.54
C VAL A 217 17.69 -12.09 -14.78
N MET A 218 17.86 -10.89 -15.35
CA MET A 218 19.19 -10.33 -15.59
C MET A 218 19.95 -10.10 -14.29
N ALA A 219 19.28 -9.62 -13.23
CA ALA A 219 19.90 -9.46 -11.92
C ALA A 219 20.34 -10.79 -11.30
N VAL A 220 19.50 -11.82 -11.40
CA VAL A 220 19.84 -13.17 -10.93
C VAL A 220 21.04 -13.72 -11.71
N VAL A 221 21.08 -13.57 -13.03
CA VAL A 221 22.17 -14.09 -13.87
C VAL A 221 23.48 -13.31 -13.61
N GLU A 222 23.44 -11.99 -13.59
CA GLU A 222 24.63 -11.17 -13.29
C GLU A 222 25.16 -11.43 -11.87
N LEU A 223 24.27 -11.46 -10.88
CA LEU A 223 24.67 -11.73 -9.50
C LEU A 223 25.20 -13.16 -9.34
N THR A 224 24.62 -14.14 -10.02
CA THR A 224 25.15 -15.53 -10.01
C THR A 224 26.56 -15.57 -10.59
N ALA A 225 26.82 -14.87 -11.70
CA ALA A 225 28.16 -14.78 -12.29
C ALA A 225 29.17 -14.11 -11.34
N LEU A 226 28.76 -13.04 -10.64
CA LEU A 226 29.61 -12.37 -9.64
C LEU A 226 29.88 -13.25 -8.42
N MET A 227 28.85 -13.92 -7.91
CA MET A 227 28.94 -14.81 -6.74
C MET A 227 29.79 -16.05 -7.01
N THR A 228 29.68 -16.63 -8.21
CA THR A 228 30.47 -17.80 -8.63
C THR A 228 31.84 -17.42 -9.20
N GLU A 229 32.07 -16.14 -9.51
CA GLU A 229 33.23 -15.63 -10.25
C GLU A 229 33.41 -16.31 -11.62
N GLN A 230 32.31 -16.78 -12.21
CA GLN A 230 32.30 -17.49 -13.48
C GLN A 230 31.55 -16.71 -14.53
N HIS A 231 32.12 -16.67 -15.74
CA HIS A 231 31.46 -16.16 -16.94
C HIS A 231 30.95 -14.71 -16.90
N VAL A 232 31.52 -13.86 -16.04
CA VAL A 232 31.13 -12.46 -15.88
C VAL A 232 31.11 -11.71 -17.23
N ASP A 233 32.16 -11.87 -18.03
CA ASP A 233 32.27 -11.18 -19.33
C ASP A 233 31.18 -11.61 -20.32
N ARG A 234 30.86 -12.91 -20.38
CA ARG A 234 29.81 -13.45 -21.28
C ARG A 234 28.44 -12.90 -20.91
N VAL A 235 28.15 -12.80 -19.62
CA VAL A 235 26.87 -12.24 -19.15
C VAL A 235 26.78 -10.75 -19.46
N GLN A 236 27.87 -10.00 -19.27
CA GLN A 236 27.90 -8.57 -19.58
C GLN A 236 27.76 -8.30 -21.08
N GLU A 237 28.43 -9.08 -21.92
CA GLU A 237 28.29 -8.99 -23.38
C GLU A 237 26.84 -9.28 -23.80
N TYR A 238 26.26 -10.34 -23.25
CA TYR A 238 24.85 -10.66 -23.48
C TYR A 238 23.92 -9.50 -23.10
N ALA A 239 24.10 -8.90 -21.92
CA ALA A 239 23.30 -7.77 -21.44
C ALA A 239 23.33 -6.59 -22.42
N LYS A 240 24.50 -6.25 -22.97
CA LYS A 240 24.68 -5.17 -23.96
C LYS A 240 23.88 -5.40 -25.25
N THR A 241 23.63 -6.65 -25.64
CA THR A 241 22.85 -6.96 -26.85
C THR A 241 21.34 -6.75 -26.69
N LYS A 242 20.82 -6.66 -25.46
CA LYS A 242 19.38 -6.65 -25.20
C LYS A 242 18.87 -5.23 -24.99
N ARG A 243 18.02 -4.75 -25.92
CA ARG A 243 17.37 -3.42 -25.83
C ARG A 243 16.56 -3.20 -24.54
N GLN A 244 16.01 -4.27 -23.96
CA GLN A 244 15.20 -4.19 -22.74
C GLN A 244 16.04 -4.07 -21.46
N TYR A 245 17.36 -4.18 -21.56
CA TYR A 245 18.25 -4.08 -20.42
C TYR A 245 18.28 -2.66 -19.88
N HIS A 246 18.06 -2.54 -18.57
CA HIS A 246 18.14 -1.28 -17.86
C HIS A 246 19.00 -1.47 -16.61
N TRP A 247 20.21 -0.90 -16.64
CA TRP A 247 21.22 -1.10 -15.61
C TRP A 247 20.71 -0.78 -14.20
N GLY A 248 20.09 0.38 -13.98
CA GLY A 248 19.56 0.74 -12.66
C GLY A 248 18.45 -0.20 -12.15
N SER A 249 17.73 -0.88 -13.04
CA SER A 249 16.69 -1.84 -12.64
C SER A 249 17.32 -3.13 -12.12
N VAL A 250 18.37 -3.58 -12.82
CA VAL A 250 19.14 -4.77 -12.50
C VAL A 250 19.97 -4.53 -11.24
N MET A 251 20.64 -3.38 -11.14
CA MET A 251 21.43 -2.99 -9.97
C MET A 251 20.61 -2.94 -8.68
N GLU A 252 19.47 -2.24 -8.68
CA GLU A 252 18.58 -2.21 -7.50
C GLU A 252 18.16 -3.63 -7.08
N THR A 253 17.87 -4.49 -8.06
CA THR A 253 17.46 -5.88 -7.78
C THR A 253 18.61 -6.69 -7.19
N MET A 254 19.83 -6.56 -7.71
CA MET A 254 21.01 -7.24 -7.15
C MET A 254 21.28 -6.79 -5.72
N LEU A 255 21.17 -5.49 -5.44
CA LEU A 255 21.37 -4.93 -4.11
C LEU A 255 20.27 -5.37 -3.13
N ASP A 256 19.02 -5.50 -3.57
CA ASP A 256 17.94 -6.05 -2.74
C ASP A 256 18.19 -7.53 -2.36
N ILE A 257 18.69 -8.33 -3.30
CA ILE A 257 19.09 -9.74 -3.04
C ILE A 257 20.30 -9.80 -2.10
N LEU A 258 21.29 -8.95 -2.31
CA LEU A 258 22.48 -8.89 -1.45
C LEU A 258 22.12 -8.44 -0.03
N ASP A 259 21.22 -7.47 0.13
CA ASP A 259 20.71 -7.06 1.44
C ASP A 259 20.04 -8.22 2.17
N LEU A 260 19.20 -8.99 1.45
CA LEU A 260 18.60 -10.21 1.99
C LEU A 260 19.68 -11.20 2.46
N TYR A 261 20.73 -11.42 1.67
CA TYR A 261 21.79 -12.37 2.04
C TYR A 261 22.68 -11.87 3.18
N VAL A 262 22.99 -10.58 3.25
CA VAL A 262 23.77 -9.99 4.35
C VAL A 262 23.00 -10.07 5.67
N GLN A 263 21.71 -9.74 5.65
CA GLN A 263 20.90 -9.65 6.88
C GLN A 263 20.33 -11.01 7.30
N HIS A 264 19.97 -11.86 6.33
CA HIS A 264 19.20 -13.07 6.55
C HIS A 264 19.71 -14.29 5.76
N GLY A 265 21.01 -14.34 5.43
CA GLY A 265 21.60 -15.39 4.59
C GLY A 265 21.28 -16.82 5.04
N LYS A 266 21.28 -17.11 6.35
CA LYS A 266 20.93 -18.43 6.91
C LYS A 266 19.49 -18.88 6.60
N SER A 267 18.59 -17.93 6.33
CA SER A 267 17.21 -18.20 5.99
C SER A 267 16.99 -18.30 4.48
N THR A 268 18.04 -18.39 3.66
CA THR A 268 17.95 -18.41 2.18
C THR A 268 18.65 -19.62 1.59
N LYS A 269 18.25 -20.03 0.38
CA LYS A 269 18.83 -21.21 -0.29
C LYS A 269 20.27 -20.95 -0.72
N VAL A 270 20.55 -19.76 -1.27
CA VAL A 270 21.88 -19.41 -1.81
C VAL A 270 22.73 -18.67 -0.78
N GLY A 271 22.18 -17.73 -0.02
CA GLY A 271 22.96 -16.96 0.95
C GLY A 271 23.63 -17.81 2.03
N ALA A 272 23.09 -18.99 2.35
CA ALA A 272 23.70 -19.94 3.28
C ALA A 272 24.88 -20.73 2.68
N GLN A 273 25.07 -20.73 1.36
CA GLN A 273 26.09 -21.50 0.65
C GLN A 273 27.39 -20.72 0.42
N PHE A 274 27.34 -19.39 0.49
CA PHE A 274 28.47 -18.51 0.19
C PHE A 274 29.03 -17.87 1.46
N ASP A 275 30.32 -17.54 1.43
CA ASP A 275 30.95 -16.80 2.52
C ASP A 275 30.33 -15.40 2.66
N GLN A 276 30.07 -15.00 3.90
CA GLN A 276 29.41 -13.74 4.20
C GLN A 276 30.29 -12.54 3.80
N ASN A 277 31.62 -12.63 3.94
CA ASN A 277 32.51 -11.55 3.54
C ASN A 277 32.47 -11.33 2.04
N LYS A 278 32.48 -12.42 1.25
CA LYS A 278 32.33 -12.33 -0.21
C LYS A 278 31.05 -11.62 -0.64
N ILE A 279 29.91 -11.92 0.00
CA ILE A 279 28.64 -11.23 -0.27
C ILE A 279 28.75 -9.73 0.04
N ILE A 280 29.35 -9.38 1.17
CA ILE A 280 29.58 -7.99 1.59
C ILE A 280 30.50 -7.27 0.60
N ASP A 281 31.59 -7.90 0.16
CA ASP A 281 32.54 -7.31 -0.78
C ASP A 281 31.89 -7.02 -2.14
N ILE A 282 31.09 -7.96 -2.66
CA ILE A 282 30.30 -7.74 -3.89
C ILE A 282 29.34 -6.56 -3.70
N LYS A 283 28.64 -6.51 -2.57
CA LYS A 283 27.74 -5.39 -2.25
C LYS A 283 28.47 -4.05 -2.19
N ILE A 284 29.63 -3.98 -1.55
CA ILE A 284 30.45 -2.76 -1.48
C ILE A 284 30.86 -2.33 -2.89
N ARG A 285 31.33 -3.27 -3.71
CA ARG A 285 31.69 -2.99 -5.11
C ARG A 285 30.53 -2.40 -5.90
N LEU A 286 29.34 -2.99 -5.82
CA LEU A 286 28.16 -2.51 -6.55
C LEU A 286 27.70 -1.13 -6.07
N ASN A 287 27.77 -0.83 -4.76
CA ASN A 287 27.47 0.52 -4.25
C ASN A 287 28.51 1.55 -4.73
N ASN A 288 29.80 1.20 -4.73
CA ASN A 288 30.83 2.08 -5.27
C ASN A 288 30.64 2.37 -6.77
N ASP A 289 30.11 1.41 -7.53
CA ASP A 289 29.80 1.61 -8.94
C ASP A 289 28.57 2.51 -9.15
N LEU A 290 27.57 2.49 -8.25
CA LEU A 290 26.48 3.48 -8.20
C LEU A 290 27.01 4.89 -7.89
N ASP A 291 27.87 5.02 -6.88
CA ASP A 291 28.44 6.31 -6.48
C ASP A 291 29.27 6.94 -7.60
N LYS A 292 30.08 6.13 -8.31
CA LYS A 292 30.83 6.58 -9.49
C LYS A 292 29.93 7.01 -10.64
N ALA A 293 28.76 6.38 -10.78
CA ALA A 293 27.78 6.72 -11.79
C ALA A 293 26.90 7.93 -11.40
N PHE A 294 26.98 8.39 -10.15
CA PHE A 294 26.08 9.40 -9.56
C PHE A 294 24.60 9.00 -9.64
N GLU A 295 24.32 7.70 -9.56
CA GLU A 295 22.97 7.14 -9.69
C GLU A 295 22.43 6.72 -8.32
N PRO A 296 21.15 7.01 -8.00
CA PRO A 296 20.57 6.62 -6.72
C PRO A 296 20.39 5.10 -6.66
N ARG A 297 20.47 4.55 -5.44
CA ARG A 297 20.21 3.12 -5.19
C ARG A 297 18.83 2.66 -5.67
N TYR A 298 17.81 3.51 -5.52
CA TYR A 298 16.42 3.20 -5.88
C TYR A 298 15.95 4.02 -7.06
N LEU A 299 15.31 3.36 -8.03
CA LEU A 299 14.67 4.02 -9.16
C LEU A 299 13.44 4.82 -8.71
N TYR A 300 13.15 5.88 -9.47
CA TYR A 300 12.04 6.80 -9.20
C TYR A 300 12.13 7.47 -7.82
N TYR A 301 13.35 7.63 -7.31
CA TYR A 301 13.62 8.34 -6.06
C TYR A 301 13.34 9.84 -6.22
N CYS A 302 12.72 10.43 -5.20
CA CYS A 302 12.35 11.83 -5.14
C CYS A 302 12.75 12.39 -3.77
N SER A 303 13.86 13.13 -3.70
CA SER A 303 14.39 13.68 -2.43
C SER A 303 13.39 14.60 -1.72
N ARG A 304 12.57 15.34 -2.49
CA ARG A 304 11.51 16.20 -1.93
C ARG A 304 10.41 15.39 -1.25
N CYS A 305 10.05 14.26 -1.85
CA CYS A 305 8.99 13.39 -1.37
C CYS A 305 9.36 12.64 -0.08
N GLU A 306 10.66 12.53 0.22
CA GLU A 306 11.18 12.00 1.49
C GLU A 306 11.32 13.10 2.56
N ALA A 307 11.69 14.32 2.16
CA ALA A 307 11.87 15.45 3.08
C ALA A 307 10.55 16.04 3.61
N GLU A 308 9.45 15.95 2.86
CA GLU A 308 8.12 16.42 3.29
C GLU A 308 7.46 15.45 4.31
N ASP A 309 8.08 14.32 4.64
CA ASP A 309 7.56 13.39 5.65
C ASP A 309 7.89 13.87 7.08
N PRO A 310 6.91 14.19 7.94
CA PRO A 310 7.18 14.55 9.33
C PRO A 310 7.86 13.39 10.08
N GLN A 311 8.90 13.72 10.85
CA GLN A 311 9.60 12.80 11.74
C GLN A 311 8.62 12.23 12.80
N PRO A 312 8.73 10.94 13.15
CA PRO A 312 7.85 10.34 14.13
C PRO A 312 8.10 10.95 15.52
N SER A 313 7.05 11.46 16.15
CA SER A 313 7.02 11.67 17.59
C SER A 313 7.18 10.31 18.29
N THR A 314 8.04 10.29 19.30
CA THR A 314 8.50 9.11 20.06
C THR A 314 7.34 8.25 20.60
N PRO A 315 7.46 6.91 20.58
CA PRO A 315 6.40 6.03 21.07
C PRO A 315 6.41 6.01 22.60
N ALA A 316 5.30 6.41 23.22
CA ALA A 316 5.03 6.08 24.62
C ALA A 316 4.73 4.57 24.73
N SER A 317 5.40 3.90 25.68
CA SER A 317 5.23 2.50 26.02
C SER A 317 3.76 2.06 26.03
N ALA A 318 3.40 1.15 25.13
CA ALA A 318 2.18 0.37 25.24
C ALA A 318 2.55 -1.05 25.67
N THR A 319 2.30 -1.33 26.95
CA THR A 319 2.30 -2.66 27.54
C THR A 319 1.32 -3.57 26.78
N SER A 320 1.74 -4.82 26.55
CA SER A 320 0.92 -5.88 25.96
C SER A 320 -0.44 -6.04 26.63
N PRO A 321 -1.43 -6.56 25.89
CA PRO A 321 -2.18 -7.69 26.46
C PRO A 321 -2.38 -8.86 25.50
N ALA A 322 -2.77 -9.95 26.15
CA ALA A 322 -2.80 -11.33 25.73
C ALA A 322 -3.75 -11.67 24.56
N THR A 323 -3.45 -12.84 23.98
CA THR A 323 -4.32 -13.71 23.18
C THR A 323 -5.79 -13.58 23.53
N SER A 324 -6.59 -13.06 22.58
CA SER A 324 -8.04 -13.30 22.55
C SER A 324 -8.41 -13.85 21.18
N THR A 325 -8.84 -15.11 21.17
CA THR A 325 -9.60 -15.73 20.10
C THR A 325 -10.89 -14.95 19.89
N SER A 326 -10.86 -14.01 18.96
CA SER A 326 -12.05 -13.29 18.50
C SER A 326 -12.34 -13.74 17.08
N TRP A 327 -13.42 -14.50 16.94
CA TRP A 327 -14.03 -14.79 15.65
C TRP A 327 -14.47 -13.48 14.99
N PRO A 328 -14.23 -13.25 13.69
CA PRO A 328 -14.80 -12.10 13.00
C PRO A 328 -16.27 -12.40 12.71
N GLY A 329 -17.14 -11.92 13.61
CA GLY A 329 -18.54 -11.67 13.27
C GLY A 329 -18.61 -10.57 12.22
N ASP A 330 -19.53 -10.75 11.27
CA ASP A 330 -19.96 -9.81 10.22
C ASP A 330 -19.10 -8.54 9.99
N GLY A 331 -18.23 -8.63 8.98
CA GLY A 331 -18.25 -7.65 7.89
C GLY A 331 -18.05 -6.17 8.19
N LYS A 332 -17.38 -5.77 9.27
CA LYS A 332 -16.95 -4.37 9.42
C LYS A 332 -15.70 -4.11 8.57
N ARG A 333 -15.94 -3.48 7.40
CA ARG A 333 -15.00 -2.94 6.41
C ARG A 333 -13.67 -2.50 7.03
N THR A 334 -12.58 -3.15 6.65
CA THR A 334 -11.19 -2.69 6.85
C THR A 334 -10.45 -2.49 5.54
N VAL A 335 -11.16 -2.15 4.47
CA VAL A 335 -10.60 -1.27 3.43
C VAL A 335 -11.10 0.12 3.79
N LYS A 336 -10.20 1.04 4.17
CA LYS A 336 -10.53 2.48 4.29
C LYS A 336 -10.90 3.01 2.89
N GLY A 337 -12.08 2.66 2.40
CA GLY A 337 -12.74 3.26 1.25
C GLY A 337 -14.03 3.92 1.73
N PRO A 338 -14.42 5.07 1.14
CA PRO A 338 -15.69 5.72 1.46
C PRO A 338 -16.85 4.74 1.23
N GLU A 339 -17.93 4.88 2.00
CA GLU A 339 -19.10 4.01 1.88
C GLU A 339 -19.61 3.97 0.43
N GLY A 340 -19.54 2.80 -0.23
CA GLY A 340 -19.94 2.67 -1.62
C GLY A 340 -19.52 1.35 -2.29
N THR A 341 -19.86 1.21 -3.57
CA THR A 341 -19.42 0.09 -4.42
C THR A 341 -17.95 0.30 -4.82
N LEU A 342 -17.09 -0.69 -4.57
CA LEU A 342 -15.69 -0.70 -5.02
C LEU A 342 -15.61 -1.36 -6.40
N ARG A 343 -15.02 -0.67 -7.38
CA ARG A 343 -14.85 -1.16 -8.77
C ARG A 343 -13.36 -1.27 -9.11
N PHE A 344 -13.01 -2.30 -9.86
CA PHE A 344 -11.64 -2.56 -10.29
C PHE A 344 -11.55 -2.46 -11.81
N VAL A 345 -10.69 -1.55 -12.29
CA VAL A 345 -10.54 -1.25 -13.72
C VAL A 345 -9.07 -1.40 -14.11
N PHE A 346 -8.80 -2.25 -15.11
CA PHE A 346 -7.44 -2.54 -15.55
C PHE A 346 -6.85 -1.47 -16.48
N GLU A 347 -7.70 -0.80 -17.27
CA GLU A 347 -7.28 0.23 -18.20
C GLU A 347 -7.33 1.59 -17.49
N PRO A 348 -6.19 2.26 -17.27
CA PRO A 348 -6.15 3.52 -16.53
C PRO A 348 -6.95 4.61 -17.25
N GLU A 349 -6.95 4.61 -18.58
CA GLU A 349 -7.74 5.57 -19.36
C GLU A 349 -9.25 5.34 -19.19
N ALA A 350 -9.71 4.08 -19.14
CA ALA A 350 -11.12 3.78 -18.86
C ALA A 350 -11.52 4.23 -17.44
N ALA A 351 -10.65 4.02 -16.45
CA ALA A 351 -10.86 4.47 -15.08
C ALA A 351 -10.95 6.01 -14.99
N LEU A 352 -10.10 6.72 -15.74
CA LEU A 352 -10.13 8.19 -15.84
C LEU A 352 -11.41 8.67 -16.50
N ARG A 353 -11.79 8.10 -17.65
CA ARG A 353 -13.05 8.46 -18.35
C ARG A 353 -14.27 8.25 -17.46
N GLU A 354 -14.35 7.11 -16.78
CA GLU A 354 -15.46 6.82 -15.86
C GLU A 354 -15.51 7.81 -14.70
N ARG A 355 -14.34 8.15 -14.14
CA ARG A 355 -14.22 9.16 -13.08
C ARG A 355 -14.65 10.54 -13.55
N GLU A 356 -14.21 11.00 -14.72
CA GLU A 356 -14.58 12.28 -15.31
C GLU A 356 -16.09 12.38 -15.57
N ILE A 357 -16.69 11.32 -16.13
CA ILE A 357 -18.13 11.23 -16.35
C ILE A 357 -18.87 11.31 -15.02
N THR A 358 -18.42 10.55 -14.01
CA THR A 358 -19.06 10.50 -12.70
C THR A 358 -18.93 11.83 -11.97
N GLU A 359 -17.75 12.47 -11.97
CA GLU A 359 -17.51 13.77 -11.33
C GLU A 359 -18.47 14.85 -11.85
N GLY A 360 -18.86 14.80 -13.13
CA GLY A 360 -19.86 15.70 -13.72
C GLY A 360 -21.22 15.70 -13.01
N PHE A 361 -21.65 14.57 -12.44
CA PHE A 361 -22.94 14.46 -11.73
C PHE A 361 -22.88 14.94 -10.26
N PHE A 362 -21.69 15.20 -9.72
CA PHE A 362 -21.49 15.59 -8.32
C PHE A 362 -20.86 16.98 -8.16
N LYS A 363 -20.70 17.76 -9.24
CA LYS A 363 -20.32 19.17 -9.17
C LYS A 363 -21.48 19.99 -8.61
N GLU A 364 -21.24 20.69 -7.51
CA GLU A 364 -22.20 21.62 -6.91
C GLU A 364 -21.95 23.01 -7.51
N GLU A 365 -22.90 23.51 -8.30
CA GLU A 365 -22.90 24.89 -8.80
C GLU A 365 -23.69 25.76 -7.82
N PHE A 366 -23.06 26.80 -7.29
CA PHE A 366 -23.69 27.77 -6.41
C PHE A 366 -23.95 29.05 -7.20
N GLU A 367 -25.19 29.54 -7.21
CA GLU A 367 -25.54 30.86 -7.71
C GLU A 367 -25.68 31.81 -6.51
N GLU A 368 -24.77 32.78 -6.41
CA GLU A 368 -24.88 33.86 -5.42
C GLU A 368 -25.84 34.93 -5.95
N TYR A 369 -26.94 35.16 -5.24
CA TYR A 369 -27.87 36.24 -5.54
C TYR A 369 -27.71 37.34 -4.49
N GLU A 370 -27.29 38.54 -4.92
CA GLU A 370 -27.30 39.74 -4.08
C GLU A 370 -28.75 40.23 -3.93
N VAL A 371 -29.29 40.16 -2.72
CA VAL A 371 -30.61 40.71 -2.39
C VAL A 371 -30.42 42.11 -1.83
N GLU A 372 -30.72 43.14 -2.62
CA GLU A 372 -30.82 44.50 -2.13
C GLU A 372 -32.04 44.62 -1.21
N VAL A 373 -31.81 44.79 0.08
CA VAL A 373 -32.87 45.00 1.08
C VAL A 373 -33.05 46.51 1.27
N GLU A 374 -34.15 47.08 0.76
CA GLU A 374 -34.53 48.45 1.07
C GLU A 374 -35.02 48.53 2.53
N GLU A 375 -34.26 49.19 3.40
CA GLU A 375 -34.70 49.49 4.77
C GLU A 375 -35.63 50.71 4.79
N PRO A 376 -36.88 50.58 5.27
CA PRO A 376 -37.78 51.73 5.41
C PRO A 376 -37.32 52.67 6.53
N VAL A 377 -37.23 53.96 6.20
CA VAL A 377 -36.80 55.02 7.14
C VAL A 377 -37.77 55.10 8.33
N PRO A 378 -37.29 55.09 9.59
CA PRO A 378 -38.15 55.16 10.76
C PRO A 378 -38.94 56.49 10.82
N PRO A 379 -40.23 56.46 11.19
CA PRO A 379 -41.02 57.69 11.34
C PRO A 379 -40.52 58.54 12.51
N PRO A 380 -40.61 59.88 12.43
CA PRO A 380 -40.13 60.77 13.48
C PRO A 380 -40.98 60.62 14.76
N PRO A 381 -40.38 60.82 15.96
CA PRO A 381 -41.08 60.62 17.23
C PRO A 381 -42.24 61.60 17.42
N ARG A 382 -43.39 61.09 17.86
CA ARG A 382 -44.54 61.92 18.26
C ARG A 382 -44.30 62.55 19.64
N GLU A 383 -44.45 63.88 19.71
CA GLU A 383 -44.52 64.63 20.96
C GLU A 383 -45.78 64.25 21.72
N ASP A 384 -45.64 63.67 22.92
CA ASP A 384 -46.75 63.50 23.85
C ASP A 384 -46.59 64.42 25.06
N ARG A 385 -47.62 65.24 25.26
CA ARG A 385 -47.71 66.27 26.29
C ARG A 385 -48.03 65.65 27.65
N GLY A 386 -47.11 65.83 28.59
CA GLY A 386 -47.41 66.35 29.93
C GLY A 386 -48.20 65.46 30.89
N GLY A 387 -47.48 64.77 31.78
CA GLY A 387 -47.97 64.31 33.08
C GLY A 387 -46.99 64.68 34.17
N TYR A 388 -47.20 65.85 34.80
CA TYR A 388 -46.43 66.37 35.93
C TYR A 388 -46.61 65.46 37.16
N HIS A 389 -45.55 64.81 37.62
CA HIS A 389 -45.40 64.44 39.03
C HIS A 389 -43.96 64.70 39.47
N GLY A 390 -43.79 65.81 40.18
CA GLY A 390 -42.52 66.18 40.79
C GLY A 390 -42.29 65.45 42.10
N HIS A 391 -41.08 64.93 42.29
CA HIS A 391 -40.43 64.91 43.59
C HIS A 391 -38.91 65.11 43.45
N ARG A 392 -38.40 65.88 44.39
CA ARG A 392 -37.19 66.70 44.42
C ARG A 392 -35.87 65.95 44.63
N GLU A 393 -34.86 66.40 43.89
CA GLU A 393 -33.41 66.50 44.13
C GLU A 393 -32.71 65.77 45.31
N ARG A 394 -31.58 65.12 44.98
CA ARG A 394 -30.29 65.35 45.66
C ARG A 394 -29.12 64.90 44.76
N GLY A 395 -28.14 65.80 44.57
CA GLY A 395 -27.14 65.71 43.50
C GLY A 395 -25.73 65.24 43.88
N ASN A 396 -24.75 65.93 43.26
CA ASN A 396 -23.28 65.74 43.22
C ASN A 396 -22.77 64.69 42.24
N HIS A 397 -21.61 64.81 41.57
CA HIS A 397 -20.76 65.91 41.12
C HIS A 397 -19.61 65.24 40.33
N ARG A 398 -19.27 65.79 39.16
CA ARG A 398 -17.91 65.99 38.59
C ARG A 398 -16.95 64.81 38.26
N ARG A 399 -16.22 65.11 37.16
CA ARG A 399 -14.93 64.60 36.64
C ARG A 399 -15.07 63.33 35.80
N GLY A 400 -14.70 63.27 34.51
CA GLY A 400 -13.90 64.17 33.68
C GLY A 400 -13.04 63.29 32.76
N GLY A 401 -13.25 63.36 31.44
CA GLY A 401 -12.19 63.02 30.47
C GLY A 401 -11.03 64.02 30.60
N PRO A 402 -9.96 64.00 29.77
CA PRO A 402 -10.13 64.00 28.29
C PRO A 402 -8.91 63.56 27.41
N TYR A 403 -9.12 63.63 26.09
CA TYR A 403 -8.16 63.78 24.96
C TYR A 403 -7.34 62.57 24.51
N GLY A 404 -7.10 62.32 23.22
CA GLY A 404 -7.36 63.02 21.95
C GLY A 404 -6.62 62.20 20.86
N GLY A 405 -7.17 61.89 19.69
CA GLY A 405 -7.42 62.83 18.59
C GLY A 405 -6.20 62.91 17.67
N TYR A 406 -6.29 62.45 16.42
CA TYR A 406 -5.98 63.24 15.21
C TYR A 406 -6.16 62.42 13.92
N ARG A 407 -7.02 62.97 13.06
CA ARG A 407 -7.23 62.68 11.64
C ARG A 407 -6.04 63.15 10.78
N GLY A 408 -5.89 62.57 9.59
CA GLY A 408 -5.17 63.23 8.50
C GLY A 408 -5.17 62.45 7.19
N ASP A 409 -6.21 62.63 6.37
CA ASP A 409 -6.23 62.36 4.92
C ASP A 409 -5.27 63.29 4.16
N ARG A 410 -4.63 62.79 3.09
CA ARG A 410 -4.52 63.46 1.76
C ARG A 410 -3.67 62.67 0.74
N HIS A 411 -4.35 62.24 -0.33
CA HIS A 411 -4.08 62.43 -1.78
C HIS A 411 -2.67 62.29 -2.44
N TYR A 412 -2.67 61.43 -3.47
CA TYR A 412 -2.21 61.60 -4.88
C TYR A 412 -0.74 61.38 -5.34
N ARG A 413 -0.67 60.68 -6.50
CA ARG A 413 0.40 60.57 -7.54
C ARG A 413 1.67 59.78 -7.16
N GLY A 414 2.26 58.95 -8.01
CA GLY A 414 2.08 58.69 -9.43
C GLY A 414 3.07 57.63 -9.94
N ARG A 415 2.92 57.30 -11.23
CA ARG A 415 3.71 56.37 -12.07
C ARG A 415 5.22 56.31 -11.80
N GLY A 416 5.80 55.12 -11.98
CA GLY A 416 7.22 54.93 -12.28
C GLY A 416 7.51 53.53 -12.82
N ARG A 417 7.79 53.44 -14.12
CA ARG A 417 8.33 52.28 -14.86
C ARG A 417 9.86 52.28 -14.76
N HIS A 418 10.50 51.19 -15.18
CA HIS A 418 11.94 50.95 -15.44
C HIS A 418 12.70 50.30 -14.26
N TYR A 419 13.53 49.26 -14.43
CA TYR A 419 14.07 48.55 -15.61
C TYR A 419 14.04 47.04 -15.36
#